data_AF-A0A6J6CLT9-F1
#
_entry.id   AF-A0A6J6CLT9-F1
#
_cell.length_a   1.000
_cell.length_b   1.000
_cell.length_c   1.000
_cell.angle_alpha   90.00
_cell.angle_beta   90.00
_cell.angle_gamma   90.00
#
_symmetry.space_group_name_H-M   'P 1'
#
loop_
_entity.id
_entity.type
_entity.pdbx_description
1 polymer ?
#
loop_
_entity_poly.entity_id
_entity_poly.type
_entity_poly.pdbx_seq_one_letter_code
_entity_poly.pdbx_strand_id
1 'polypeptide(L)'
;MLVACYGILALAALGRSVFQIITKFDSAPLAYVLSAVAAAVYVLITVLLLVDRPWARVTTWIAISIELVGVLVVGAVSLVDPGLFPSDTVWSVFGRGYLFIPLVLPVIGLWWLARTRVRASVVTIGKFDGLHIGHMELIRESVEIAQDERLRSVVVTFDRNPQEVLAPSDAPVKIAATTARNRKLRAAGVDHVEELRFNESLANLTPEDFVDAVLVKRLHARVVVVGSDFKFGHNASGTVETLRALGAQRGVRIVVAEDVLVDSRRVSSTWIREALEAGDIELAARLLGAFPVVLGEVVHGLKRGRELGFPTANLGTNAQGFVPADGVYAAWVRVGAKRYPASVSIGLNPTFGDVTHRSVEAFLIDVNLDLYGHVIEVEFIRRLRGMIAFPGREGLIEQMHDDVRICREILSQQVADA
;
A
#
# COMPACT_ATOMS: atom_id res chain seq x y z
N MET A 1 -0.29 -23.12 -0.76
CA MET A 1 0.99 -23.87 -0.65
C MET A 1 0.94 -24.91 0.47
N LEU A 2 0.73 -24.52 1.74
CA LEU A 2 0.72 -25.48 2.87
C LEU A 2 -0.30 -26.63 2.70
N VAL A 3 -1.51 -26.33 2.23
CA VAL A 3 -2.54 -27.33 1.86
C VAL A 3 -2.02 -28.35 0.83
N ALA A 4 -1.33 -27.88 -0.21
CA ALA A 4 -0.80 -28.75 -1.25
C ALA A 4 0.33 -29.64 -0.72
N CYS A 5 1.23 -29.10 0.11
CA CYS A 5 2.30 -29.87 0.74
C CYS A 5 1.74 -30.99 1.64
N TYR A 6 0.82 -30.67 2.54
CA TYR A 6 0.18 -31.67 3.41
C TYR A 6 -0.68 -32.65 2.60
N GLY A 7 -1.38 -32.20 1.56
CA GLY A 7 -2.19 -33.07 0.70
C GLY A 7 -1.37 -34.10 -0.08
N ILE A 8 -0.23 -33.69 -0.66
CA ILE A 8 0.69 -34.60 -1.36
C ILE A 8 1.26 -35.64 -0.38
N LEU A 9 1.69 -35.20 0.81
CA LEU A 9 2.21 -36.11 1.82
C LEU A 9 1.15 -37.05 2.39
N ALA A 10 -0.10 -36.57 2.55
CA ALA A 10 -1.22 -37.40 2.96
C ALA A 10 -1.43 -38.56 1.96
N LEU A 11 -1.49 -38.25 0.67
CA LEU A 11 -1.65 -39.27 -0.38
C LEU A 11 -0.46 -40.25 -0.42
N ALA A 12 0.76 -39.73 -0.38
CA ALA A 12 1.97 -40.55 -0.41
C ALA A 12 2.12 -41.44 0.82
N ALA A 13 1.87 -40.90 2.02
CA ALA A 13 1.95 -41.64 3.28
C ALA A 13 0.82 -42.68 3.40
N LEU A 14 -0.39 -42.34 2.97
CA LEU A 14 -1.53 -43.27 2.97
C LEU A 14 -1.28 -44.44 2.02
N GLY A 15 -0.92 -44.17 0.76
CA GLY A 15 -0.65 -45.23 -0.22
C GLY A 15 0.49 -46.15 0.22
N ARG A 16 1.58 -45.56 0.75
CA ARG A 16 2.73 -46.33 1.24
C ARG A 16 2.40 -47.18 2.46
N SER A 17 1.73 -46.59 3.47
CA SER A 17 1.40 -47.32 4.71
C SER A 17 0.42 -48.45 4.46
N VAL A 18 -0.61 -48.24 3.62
CA VAL A 18 -1.54 -49.31 3.21
C VAL A 18 -0.81 -50.46 2.52
N PHE A 19 0.06 -50.15 1.55
CA PHE A 19 0.85 -51.18 0.87
C PHE A 19 1.74 -51.95 1.83
N GLN A 20 2.46 -51.26 2.71
CA GLN A 20 3.38 -51.87 3.69
C GLN A 20 2.65 -52.74 4.71
N ILE A 21 1.49 -52.29 5.20
CA ILE A 21 0.66 -53.07 6.13
C ILE A 21 0.10 -54.33 5.44
N ILE A 22 -0.30 -54.25 4.17
CA ILE A 22 -0.85 -55.42 3.47
C ILE A 22 0.24 -56.44 3.10
N THR A 23 1.41 -55.96 2.64
CA THR A 23 2.39 -56.83 1.98
C THR A 23 3.61 -57.19 2.83
N LYS A 24 3.89 -56.41 3.89
CA LYS A 24 5.16 -56.46 4.61
C LYS A 24 5.03 -56.36 6.12
N PHE A 25 3.82 -56.43 6.70
CA PHE A 25 3.57 -56.07 8.11
C PHE A 25 4.57 -56.67 9.10
N ASP A 26 4.84 -57.97 8.98
CA ASP A 26 5.69 -58.73 9.90
C ASP A 26 7.14 -58.23 9.95
N SER A 27 7.61 -57.50 8.92
CA SER A 27 8.98 -57.00 8.84
C SER A 27 9.24 -55.75 9.69
N ALA A 28 8.23 -54.90 9.91
CA ALA A 28 8.37 -53.71 10.75
C ALA A 28 7.00 -53.18 11.23
N PRO A 29 6.26 -53.94 12.08
CA PRO A 29 4.88 -53.61 12.46
C PRO A 29 4.71 -52.19 13.03
N LEU A 30 5.59 -51.81 13.96
CA LEU A 30 5.54 -50.51 14.63
C LEU A 30 5.73 -49.35 13.65
N ALA A 31 6.70 -49.43 12.75
CA ALA A 31 7.00 -48.37 11.80
C ALA A 31 5.87 -48.16 10.78
N TYR A 32 5.20 -49.24 10.37
CA TYR A 32 4.08 -49.16 9.43
C TYR A 32 2.81 -48.62 10.08
N VAL A 33 2.53 -49.01 11.33
CA VAL A 33 1.45 -48.41 12.13
C VAL A 33 1.68 -46.91 12.33
N LEU A 34 2.89 -46.50 12.73
CA LEU A 34 3.24 -45.07 12.87
C LEU A 34 3.06 -44.30 11.56
N SER A 35 3.42 -44.92 10.43
CA SER A 35 3.23 -44.33 9.10
C SER A 35 1.74 -44.17 8.74
N ALA A 36 0.88 -45.10 9.13
CA ALA A 36 -0.57 -44.98 8.94
C ALA A 36 -1.18 -43.89 9.84
N VAL A 37 -0.73 -43.78 11.10
CA VAL A 37 -1.15 -42.71 12.02
C VAL A 37 -0.76 -41.35 11.46
N ALA A 38 0.46 -41.19 10.97
CA ALA A 38 0.91 -39.96 10.34
C ALA A 38 0.12 -39.61 9.08
N ALA A 39 -0.21 -40.60 8.25
CA ALA A 39 -1.07 -40.39 7.09
C ALA A 39 -2.44 -39.83 7.51
N ALA A 40 -3.05 -40.37 8.57
CA ALA A 40 -4.31 -39.86 9.12
C ALA A 40 -4.17 -38.41 9.64
N VAL A 41 -3.06 -38.10 10.32
CA VAL A 41 -2.76 -36.73 10.79
C VAL A 41 -2.59 -35.77 9.61
N TYR A 42 -1.89 -36.16 8.53
CA TYR A 42 -1.74 -35.34 7.33
C TYR A 42 -3.07 -35.10 6.61
N VAL A 43 -3.93 -36.12 6.51
CA VAL A 43 -5.30 -35.98 5.97
C VAL A 43 -6.09 -34.99 6.83
N LEU A 44 -6.07 -35.13 8.15
CA LEU A 44 -6.75 -34.23 9.08
C LEU A 44 -6.26 -32.79 8.93
N ILE A 45 -4.94 -32.56 8.92
CA ILE A 45 -4.35 -31.22 8.73
C ILE A 45 -4.75 -30.63 7.38
N THR A 46 -4.73 -31.43 6.31
CA THR A 46 -5.14 -30.99 4.96
C THR A 46 -6.59 -30.51 4.94
N VAL A 47 -7.50 -31.30 5.54
CA VAL A 47 -8.92 -30.95 5.63
C VAL A 47 -9.11 -29.71 6.50
N LEU A 48 -8.48 -29.64 7.67
CA LEU A 48 -8.61 -28.50 8.58
C LEU A 48 -8.06 -27.20 7.97
N LEU A 49 -6.99 -27.26 7.19
CA LEU A 49 -6.46 -26.11 6.45
C LEU A 49 -7.40 -25.59 5.36
N LEU A 50 -8.37 -26.39 4.91
CA LEU A 50 -9.40 -25.99 3.95
C LEU A 50 -10.64 -25.38 4.63
N VAL A 51 -10.77 -25.51 5.96
CA VAL A 51 -11.93 -25.01 6.71
C VAL A 51 -11.66 -23.59 7.22
N ASP A 52 -12.43 -22.63 6.72
CA ASP A 52 -12.35 -21.22 7.14
C ASP A 52 -13.14 -20.97 8.45
N ARG A 53 -12.68 -21.57 9.56
CA ARG A 53 -13.26 -21.37 10.89
C ARG A 53 -12.18 -21.19 11.96
N PRO A 54 -12.42 -20.36 12.99
CA PRO A 54 -11.44 -20.12 14.07
C PRO A 54 -11.02 -21.40 14.80
N TRP A 55 -11.99 -22.29 15.09
CA TRP A 55 -11.72 -23.56 15.75
C TRP A 55 -10.84 -24.47 14.90
N ALA A 56 -11.05 -24.50 13.58
CA ALA A 56 -10.31 -25.38 12.67
C ALA A 56 -8.83 -25.03 12.71
N ARG A 57 -8.48 -23.74 12.74
CA ARG A 57 -7.10 -23.27 12.85
C ARG A 57 -6.43 -23.69 14.17
N VAL A 58 -7.14 -23.59 15.30
CA VAL A 58 -6.64 -24.06 16.60
C VAL A 58 -6.38 -25.57 16.54
N THR A 59 -7.33 -26.33 15.98
CA THR A 59 -7.17 -27.77 15.79
C THR A 59 -6.01 -28.09 14.84
N THR A 60 -5.80 -27.33 13.76
CA THR A 60 -4.65 -27.48 12.87
C THR A 60 -3.34 -27.25 13.63
N TRP A 61 -3.29 -26.19 14.45
CA TRP A 61 -2.10 -25.90 15.25
C TRP A 61 -1.77 -27.03 16.23
N ILE A 62 -2.80 -27.59 16.90
CA ILE A 62 -2.66 -28.76 17.76
C ILE A 62 -2.18 -29.97 16.96
N ALA A 63 -2.79 -30.27 15.81
CA ALA A 63 -2.45 -31.42 14.99
C ALA A 63 -1.00 -31.35 14.46
N ILE A 64 -0.56 -30.19 13.97
CA ILE A 64 0.84 -29.97 13.53
C ILE A 64 1.81 -30.05 14.73
N SER A 65 1.39 -29.60 15.92
CA SER A 65 2.20 -29.74 17.13
C SER A 65 2.37 -31.21 17.53
N ILE A 66 1.30 -32.02 17.45
CA ILE A 66 1.34 -33.46 17.70
C ILE A 66 2.26 -34.15 16.68
N GLU A 67 2.16 -33.79 15.39
CA GLU A 67 3.06 -34.27 14.34
C GLU A 67 4.53 -33.99 14.69
N LEU A 68 4.86 -32.74 15.03
CA LEU A 68 6.23 -32.35 15.38
C LEU A 68 6.75 -33.14 16.58
N VAL A 69 5.95 -33.25 17.64
CA VAL A 69 6.31 -34.02 18.83
C VAL A 69 6.52 -35.48 18.48
N GLY A 70 5.65 -36.08 17.66
CA GLY A 70 5.80 -37.45 17.17
C GLY A 70 7.11 -37.66 16.42
N VAL A 71 7.46 -36.76 15.49
CA VAL A 71 8.72 -36.82 14.73
C VAL A 71 9.93 -36.71 15.66
N LEU A 72 9.89 -35.81 16.63
CA LEU A 72 10.98 -35.62 17.59
C LEU A 72 11.17 -36.83 18.49
N VAL A 73 10.09 -37.39 19.01
CA VAL A 73 10.12 -38.59 19.88
C VAL A 73 10.61 -39.80 19.09
N VAL A 74 10.00 -40.11 17.94
CA VAL A 74 10.38 -41.29 17.15
C VAL A 74 11.80 -41.14 16.59
N GLY A 75 12.17 -39.95 16.13
CA GLY A 75 13.52 -39.65 15.68
C GLY A 75 14.57 -39.84 16.78
N ALA A 76 14.29 -39.37 18.01
CA ALA A 76 15.17 -39.57 19.16
C ALA A 76 15.26 -41.05 19.56
N VAL A 77 14.13 -41.77 19.65
CA VAL A 77 14.12 -43.21 19.96
C VAL A 77 14.92 -43.99 18.92
N SER A 78 14.82 -43.65 17.63
CA SER A 78 15.59 -44.33 16.57
C SER A 78 17.11 -44.15 16.68
N LEU A 79 17.58 -43.11 17.38
CA LEU A 79 19.00 -42.91 17.68
C LEU A 79 19.46 -43.71 18.90
N VAL A 80 18.58 -43.92 19.87
CA VAL A 80 18.88 -44.62 21.13
C VAL A 80 18.76 -46.13 20.97
N ASP A 81 17.75 -46.60 20.24
CA ASP A 81 17.53 -48.03 19.94
C ASP A 81 17.23 -48.23 18.44
N PRO A 82 18.28 -48.35 17.61
CA PRO A 82 18.11 -48.60 16.18
C PRO A 82 17.40 -49.93 15.86
N GLY A 83 17.39 -50.89 16.79
CA GLY A 83 16.78 -52.21 16.61
C GLY A 83 15.25 -52.16 16.45
N LEU A 84 14.61 -51.11 16.99
CA LEU A 84 13.19 -50.84 16.80
C LEU A 84 12.82 -50.38 15.39
N PHE A 85 13.82 -49.92 14.62
CA PHE A 85 13.66 -49.44 13.25
C PHE A 85 14.69 -50.10 12.31
N PRO A 86 14.57 -51.43 12.07
CA PRO A 86 15.58 -52.22 11.37
C PRO A 86 15.74 -51.90 9.86
N SER A 87 14.96 -50.95 9.34
CA SER A 87 15.10 -50.39 7.99
C SER A 87 14.99 -48.87 8.06
N ASP A 88 15.57 -48.16 7.08
CA ASP A 88 15.40 -46.71 6.94
C ASP A 88 13.94 -46.39 6.67
N THR A 89 13.21 -46.13 7.75
CA THR A 89 11.82 -45.71 7.71
C THR A 89 11.76 -44.20 7.56
N VAL A 90 10.58 -43.67 7.23
CA VAL A 90 10.35 -42.21 7.16
C VAL A 90 10.70 -41.49 8.46
N TRP A 91 10.77 -42.23 9.57
CA TRP A 91 10.95 -41.71 10.91
C TRP A 91 12.39 -41.86 11.42
N SER A 92 13.22 -42.69 10.79
CA SER A 92 14.59 -42.90 11.24
C SER A 92 15.37 -41.60 11.14
N VAL A 93 16.05 -41.25 12.24
CA VAL A 93 16.92 -40.08 12.33
C VAL A 93 16.23 -38.79 11.83
N PHE A 94 15.00 -38.56 12.31
CA PHE A 94 14.16 -37.40 11.97
C PHE A 94 13.79 -37.32 10.48
N GLY A 95 13.73 -38.46 9.79
CA GLY A 95 13.39 -38.53 8.37
C GLY A 95 14.53 -38.12 7.45
N ARG A 96 15.77 -38.43 7.83
CA ARG A 96 16.98 -38.17 7.03
C ARG A 96 16.84 -38.69 5.58
N GLY A 97 16.30 -39.90 5.40
CA GLY A 97 16.05 -40.49 4.07
C GLY A 97 14.98 -39.76 3.23
N TYR A 98 14.27 -38.81 3.84
CA TYR A 98 13.20 -38.02 3.24
C TYR A 98 13.50 -36.53 3.33
N LEU A 99 14.79 -36.15 3.25
CA LEU A 99 15.27 -34.77 3.29
C LEU A 99 14.80 -34.00 4.53
N PHE A 100 14.59 -34.70 5.66
CA PHE A 100 14.05 -34.13 6.91
C PHE A 100 12.67 -33.46 6.74
N ILE A 101 11.94 -33.75 5.66
CA ILE A 101 10.60 -33.18 5.42
C ILE A 101 9.67 -33.39 6.64
N PRO A 102 9.62 -34.58 7.28
CA PRO A 102 8.77 -34.77 8.47
C PRO A 102 9.13 -33.85 9.64
N LEU A 103 10.38 -33.40 9.76
CA LEU A 103 10.81 -32.47 10.79
C LEU A 103 10.57 -31.00 10.39
N VAL A 104 10.90 -30.66 9.14
CA VAL A 104 10.88 -29.28 8.65
C VAL A 104 9.47 -28.79 8.38
N LEU A 105 8.60 -29.61 7.80
CA LEU A 105 7.25 -29.22 7.43
C LEU A 105 6.41 -28.73 8.62
N PRO A 106 6.33 -29.44 9.76
CA PRO A 106 5.52 -28.96 10.87
C PRO A 106 6.09 -27.70 11.51
N VAL A 107 7.41 -27.49 11.51
CA VAL A 107 8.03 -26.22 11.94
C VAL A 107 7.58 -25.07 11.04
N ILE A 108 7.63 -25.26 9.71
CA ILE A 108 7.12 -24.28 8.74
C ILE A 108 5.62 -24.06 8.93
N GLY A 109 4.85 -25.13 9.17
CA GLY A 109 3.40 -25.08 9.40
C GLY A 109 3.03 -24.26 10.64
N LEU A 110 3.69 -24.50 11.78
CA LEU A 110 3.50 -23.73 13.01
C LEU A 110 3.95 -22.29 12.85
N TRP A 111 5.09 -22.03 12.21
CA TRP A 111 5.55 -20.68 11.91
C TRP A 111 4.57 -19.91 11.03
N TRP A 112 4.05 -20.57 9.98
CA TRP A 112 3.04 -20.02 9.09
C TRP A 112 1.74 -19.73 9.84
N LEU A 113 1.27 -20.65 10.70
CA LEU A 113 0.10 -20.45 11.55
C LEU A 113 0.29 -19.37 12.61
N ALA A 114 1.51 -19.14 13.09
CA ALA A 114 1.80 -18.05 14.01
C ALA A 114 1.76 -16.69 13.31
N ARG A 115 2.26 -16.60 12.06
CA ARG A 115 2.36 -15.34 11.32
C ARG A 115 1.11 -14.95 10.54
N THR A 116 0.32 -15.90 10.06
CA THR A 116 -0.88 -15.60 9.26
C THR A 116 -2.14 -15.40 10.12
N ARG A 117 -1.99 -14.96 11.37
CA ARG A 117 -3.14 -14.70 12.25
C ARG A 117 -3.98 -13.63 11.57
N VAL A 118 -5.15 -14.01 11.09
CA VAL A 118 -6.17 -13.08 10.64
C VAL A 118 -6.55 -12.24 11.84
N ARG A 119 -5.95 -11.06 11.95
CA ARG A 119 -6.31 -10.10 12.99
C ARG A 119 -7.53 -9.36 12.50
N ALA A 120 -8.56 -9.34 13.35
CA ALA A 120 -9.62 -8.38 13.22
C ALA A 120 -9.04 -6.97 13.06
N SER A 121 -9.74 -6.13 12.30
CA SER A 121 -9.20 -4.85 11.88
C SER A 121 -10.09 -3.67 12.26
N VAL A 122 -9.43 -2.51 12.41
CA VAL A 122 -10.05 -1.20 12.26
C VAL A 122 -9.82 -0.78 10.82
N VAL A 123 -10.89 -0.53 10.09
CA VAL A 123 -10.83 -0.19 8.66
C VAL A 123 -11.21 1.27 8.49
N THR A 124 -10.42 2.03 7.74
CA THR A 124 -10.88 3.30 7.16
C THR A 124 -10.87 3.21 5.64
N ILE A 125 -11.85 3.85 5.00
CA ILE A 125 -12.12 3.69 3.57
C ILE A 125 -12.22 5.07 2.93
N GLY A 126 -11.50 5.27 1.85
CA GLY A 126 -11.53 6.55 1.14
C GLY A 126 -10.67 6.54 -0.11
N LYS A 127 -10.84 7.57 -0.94
CA LYS A 127 -9.99 7.76 -2.13
C LYS A 127 -8.57 8.20 -1.76
N PHE A 128 -8.45 8.98 -0.67
CA PHE A 128 -7.19 9.44 -0.09
C PHE A 128 -6.22 10.10 -1.09
N ASP A 129 -6.75 10.81 -2.10
CA ASP A 129 -5.98 11.29 -3.27
C ASP A 129 -4.85 12.27 -2.91
N GLY A 130 -5.07 13.16 -1.94
CA GLY A 130 -4.05 14.11 -1.46
C GLY A 130 -3.56 13.90 -0.03
N LEU A 131 -4.14 12.96 0.73
CA LEU A 131 -3.90 12.80 2.18
C LEU A 131 -3.83 14.14 2.94
N HIS A 132 -4.85 14.95 2.71
CA HIS A 132 -5.04 16.23 3.38
C HIS A 132 -5.31 16.08 4.87
N ILE A 133 -5.29 17.17 5.63
CA ILE A 133 -5.38 17.12 7.10
C ILE A 133 -6.64 16.38 7.59
N GLY A 134 -7.79 16.54 6.92
CA GLY A 134 -8.99 15.76 7.23
C GLY A 134 -8.84 14.24 7.03
N HIS A 135 -8.11 13.80 6.00
CA HIS A 135 -7.80 12.38 5.84
C HIS A 135 -6.81 11.90 6.90
N MET A 136 -5.80 12.71 7.23
CA MET A 136 -4.80 12.37 8.24
C MET A 136 -5.45 12.20 9.62
N GLU A 137 -6.44 13.01 9.94
CA GLU A 137 -7.23 12.88 11.17
C GLU A 137 -8.03 11.57 11.21
N LEU A 138 -8.74 11.25 10.13
CA LEU A 138 -9.46 9.98 9.98
C LEU A 138 -8.54 8.76 10.16
N ILE A 139 -7.32 8.84 9.60
CA ILE A 139 -6.29 7.79 9.72
C ILE A 139 -5.76 7.73 11.15
N ARG A 140 -5.49 8.87 11.79
CA ARG A 140 -5.02 8.96 13.17
C ARG A 140 -6.01 8.27 14.12
N GLU A 141 -7.29 8.62 14.03
CA GLU A 141 -8.35 8.01 14.85
C GLU A 141 -8.44 6.49 14.61
N SER A 142 -8.31 6.05 13.36
CA SER A 142 -8.32 4.62 13.02
C SER A 142 -7.13 3.86 13.62
N VAL A 143 -5.94 4.46 13.61
CA VAL A 143 -4.73 3.87 14.19
C VAL A 143 -4.83 3.83 15.73
N GLU A 144 -5.35 4.89 16.36
CA GLU A 144 -5.54 4.93 17.81
C GLU A 144 -6.52 3.85 18.28
N ILE A 145 -7.69 3.74 17.65
CA ILE A 145 -8.65 2.68 17.97
C ILE A 145 -8.03 1.30 17.77
N ALA A 146 -7.22 1.11 16.71
CA ALA A 146 -6.58 -0.17 16.45
C ALA A 146 -5.58 -0.54 17.55
N GLN A 147 -4.81 0.43 18.05
CA GLN A 147 -3.87 0.23 19.14
C GLN A 147 -4.59 -0.11 20.45
N ASP A 148 -5.61 0.66 20.81
CA ASP A 148 -6.39 0.48 22.03
C ASP A 148 -7.11 -0.88 22.08
N GLU A 149 -7.70 -1.30 20.96
CA GLU A 149 -8.41 -2.58 20.85
C GLU A 149 -7.51 -3.76 20.45
N ARG A 150 -6.20 -3.54 20.28
CA ARG A 150 -5.22 -4.54 19.81
C ARG A 150 -5.63 -5.20 18.49
N LEU A 151 -6.21 -4.40 17.60
CA LEU A 151 -6.61 -4.76 16.25
C LEU A 151 -5.55 -4.31 15.23
N ARG A 152 -5.71 -4.74 13.98
CA ARG A 152 -4.89 -4.27 12.87
C ARG A 152 -5.50 -3.01 12.26
N SER A 153 -4.72 -1.94 12.08
CA SER A 153 -5.17 -0.77 11.32
C SER A 153 -5.07 -1.03 9.81
N VAL A 154 -6.16 -0.81 9.09
CA VAL A 154 -6.24 -1.04 7.64
C VAL A 154 -6.82 0.19 6.96
N VAL A 155 -6.07 0.76 6.02
CA VAL A 155 -6.58 1.79 5.11
C VAL A 155 -6.96 1.13 3.79
N VAL A 156 -8.24 1.21 3.43
CA VAL A 156 -8.76 0.80 2.14
C VAL A 156 -8.79 2.01 1.21
N THR A 157 -8.13 1.87 0.07
CA THR A 157 -8.12 2.86 -1.00
C THR A 157 -8.26 2.17 -2.35
N PHE A 158 -8.21 2.95 -3.44
CA PHE A 158 -8.38 2.46 -4.79
C PHE A 158 -7.08 2.65 -5.59
N ASP A 159 -6.80 1.72 -6.52
CA ASP A 159 -5.67 1.78 -7.46
C ASP A 159 -5.80 2.96 -8.45
N ARG A 160 -7.04 3.38 -8.71
CA ARG A 160 -7.44 4.48 -9.58
C ARG A 160 -8.60 5.26 -8.97
N ASN A 161 -8.83 6.48 -9.42
CA ASN A 161 -10.05 7.18 -9.04
C ASN A 161 -11.25 6.44 -9.64
N PRO A 162 -12.31 6.14 -8.87
CA PRO A 162 -13.54 5.53 -9.42
C PRO A 162 -14.10 6.24 -10.66
N GLN A 163 -13.95 7.57 -10.74
CA GLN A 163 -14.37 8.36 -11.91
C GLN A 163 -13.59 7.98 -13.18
N GLU A 164 -12.33 7.53 -13.08
CA GLU A 164 -11.56 7.05 -14.24
C GLU A 164 -12.20 5.81 -14.92
N VAL A 165 -13.09 5.11 -14.22
CA VAL A 165 -13.85 3.97 -14.76
C VAL A 165 -15.28 4.37 -15.10
N LEU A 166 -15.93 5.16 -14.24
CA LEU A 166 -17.35 5.49 -14.36
C LEU A 166 -17.61 6.62 -15.37
N ALA A 167 -16.75 7.63 -15.39
CA ALA A 167 -16.84 8.79 -16.29
C ALA A 167 -15.42 9.30 -16.60
N PRO A 168 -14.66 8.63 -17.48
CA PRO A 168 -13.24 8.92 -17.70
C PRO A 168 -12.96 10.37 -18.12
N SER A 169 -13.90 11.03 -18.82
CA SER A 169 -13.79 12.45 -19.21
C SER A 169 -13.81 13.42 -18.02
N ASP A 170 -14.42 13.00 -16.91
CA ASP A 170 -14.69 13.85 -15.74
C ASP A 170 -13.80 13.44 -14.55
N ALA A 171 -12.86 12.53 -14.79
CA ALA A 171 -11.93 12.05 -13.78
C ALA A 171 -11.02 13.19 -13.33
N PRO A 172 -11.04 13.56 -12.03
CA PRO A 172 -10.23 14.67 -11.56
C PRO A 172 -8.74 14.27 -11.53
N VAL A 173 -7.88 15.24 -11.80
CA VAL A 173 -6.43 15.07 -11.73
C VAL A 173 -6.00 14.66 -10.31
N LYS A 174 -5.12 13.66 -10.21
CA LYS A 174 -4.62 13.16 -8.92
C LYS A 174 -3.78 14.21 -8.20
N ILE A 175 -4.04 14.40 -6.92
CA ILE A 175 -3.31 15.37 -6.10
C ILE A 175 -1.90 14.87 -5.78
N ALA A 176 -1.76 13.61 -5.36
CA ALA A 176 -0.48 13.00 -5.02
C ALA A 176 -0.22 11.73 -5.84
N ALA A 177 1.07 11.42 -6.02
CA ALA A 177 1.48 10.14 -6.58
C ALA A 177 1.08 8.98 -5.64
N THR A 178 0.64 7.84 -6.21
CA THR A 178 0.23 6.65 -5.44
C THR A 178 1.33 6.16 -4.49
N THR A 179 2.58 6.16 -4.95
CA THR A 179 3.75 5.76 -4.15
C THR A 179 3.99 6.69 -2.96
N ALA A 180 3.86 8.00 -3.16
CA ALA A 180 3.98 9.01 -2.12
C ALA A 180 2.85 8.90 -1.09
N ARG A 181 1.60 8.71 -1.55
CA ARG A 181 0.44 8.43 -0.70
C ARG A 181 0.69 7.23 0.22
N ASN A 182 1.07 6.09 -0.36
CA ASN A 182 1.27 4.86 0.40
C ASN A 182 2.43 4.98 1.40
N ARG A 183 3.50 5.70 1.06
CA ARG A 183 4.60 6.01 1.98
C ARG A 183 4.12 6.84 3.17
N LYS A 184 3.30 7.87 2.94
CA LYS A 184 2.72 8.72 4.00
C LYS A 184 1.76 7.92 4.90
N LEU A 185 0.94 7.02 4.32
CA LEU A 185 0.09 6.10 5.10
C LEU A 185 0.90 5.21 6.06
N ARG A 186 1.98 4.60 5.56
CA ARG A 186 2.86 3.76 6.40
C ARG A 186 3.55 4.56 7.50
N ALA A 187 4.02 5.78 7.17
CA ALA A 187 4.62 6.68 8.15
C ALA A 187 3.62 7.12 9.24
N ALA A 188 2.32 7.15 8.93
CA ALA A 188 1.25 7.45 9.87
C ALA A 188 0.88 6.27 10.81
N GLY A 189 1.61 5.15 10.77
CA GLY A 189 1.38 4.01 11.67
C GLY A 189 0.35 2.99 11.18
N VAL A 190 -0.06 3.06 9.90
CA VAL A 190 -0.99 2.10 9.30
C VAL A 190 -0.32 0.73 9.08
N ASP A 191 -0.89 -0.34 9.61
CA ASP A 191 -0.37 -1.71 9.49
C ASP A 191 -0.55 -2.30 8.09
N HIS A 192 -1.57 -1.84 7.37
CA HIS A 192 -1.91 -2.34 6.04
C HIS A 192 -2.59 -1.29 5.17
N VAL A 193 -2.15 -1.16 3.93
CA VAL A 193 -2.87 -0.42 2.89
C VAL A 193 -3.44 -1.44 1.92
N GLU A 194 -4.76 -1.54 1.90
CA GLU A 194 -5.50 -2.37 0.96
C GLU A 194 -5.90 -1.53 -0.25
N GLU A 195 -5.20 -1.70 -1.36
CA GLU A 195 -5.57 -1.08 -2.64
C GLU A 195 -6.53 -1.98 -3.40
N LEU A 196 -7.82 -1.62 -3.39
CA LEU A 196 -8.83 -2.28 -4.18
C LEU A 196 -8.70 -1.85 -5.63
N ARG A 197 -8.64 -2.83 -6.53
CA ARG A 197 -8.77 -2.57 -7.96
C ARG A 197 -10.20 -2.13 -8.23
N PHE A 198 -10.39 -0.87 -8.63
CA PHE A 198 -11.72 -0.39 -9.00
C PHE A 198 -12.05 -0.85 -10.43
N ASN A 199 -12.99 -1.77 -10.55
CA ASN A 199 -13.49 -2.33 -11.80
C ASN A 199 -15.02 -2.43 -11.76
N GLU A 200 -15.64 -2.82 -12.88
CA GLU A 200 -17.10 -3.00 -12.95
C GLU A 200 -17.65 -3.93 -11.88
N SER A 201 -16.93 -5.02 -11.55
CA SER A 201 -17.36 -5.95 -10.51
C SER A 201 -17.45 -5.29 -9.13
N LEU A 202 -16.46 -4.46 -8.76
CA LEU A 202 -16.49 -3.71 -7.50
C LEU A 202 -17.54 -2.59 -7.55
N ALA A 203 -17.67 -1.91 -8.69
CA ALA A 203 -18.63 -0.83 -8.88
C ALA A 203 -20.08 -1.31 -8.79
N ASN A 204 -20.36 -2.55 -9.19
CA ASN A 204 -21.69 -3.16 -9.17
C ASN A 204 -22.07 -3.82 -7.85
N LEU A 205 -21.19 -3.82 -6.83
CA LEU A 205 -21.55 -4.38 -5.51
C LEU A 205 -22.66 -3.54 -4.87
N THR A 206 -23.69 -4.21 -4.36
CA THR A 206 -24.66 -3.57 -3.46
C THR A 206 -23.96 -3.13 -2.16
N PRO A 207 -24.55 -2.19 -1.39
CA PRO A 207 -24.04 -1.88 -0.05
C PRO A 207 -23.88 -3.14 0.83
N GLU A 208 -24.86 -4.04 0.81
CA GLU A 208 -24.84 -5.32 1.52
C GLU A 208 -23.65 -6.18 1.11
N ASP A 209 -23.48 -6.41 -0.19
CA ASP A 209 -22.39 -7.23 -0.72
C ASP A 209 -21.02 -6.61 -0.44
N PHE A 210 -20.91 -5.28 -0.48
CA PHE A 210 -19.67 -4.60 -0.12
C PHE A 210 -19.31 -4.84 1.34
N VAL A 211 -20.26 -4.65 2.27
CA VAL A 211 -20.01 -4.89 3.71
C VAL A 211 -19.66 -6.36 3.94
N ASP A 212 -20.40 -7.29 3.36
CA ASP A 212 -20.21 -8.72 3.58
C ASP A 212 -18.91 -9.24 2.96
N ALA A 213 -18.66 -8.95 1.68
CA ALA A 213 -17.50 -9.46 0.95
C ALA A 213 -16.21 -8.73 1.33
N VAL A 214 -16.24 -7.40 1.45
CA VAL A 214 -15.03 -6.60 1.66
C VAL A 214 -14.76 -6.42 3.15
N LEU A 215 -15.71 -5.87 3.91
CA LEU A 215 -15.43 -5.49 5.30
C LEU A 215 -15.40 -6.69 6.24
N VAL A 216 -16.41 -7.56 6.16
CA VAL A 216 -16.54 -8.69 7.08
C VAL A 216 -15.65 -9.87 6.66
N LYS A 217 -15.83 -10.40 5.44
CA LYS A 217 -15.13 -11.62 5.01
C LYS A 217 -13.66 -11.40 4.69
N ARG A 218 -13.31 -10.35 3.94
CA ARG A 218 -11.91 -10.11 3.50
C ARG A 218 -11.09 -9.39 4.54
N LEU A 219 -11.63 -8.36 5.17
CA LEU A 219 -10.88 -7.49 6.09
C LEU A 219 -11.09 -7.84 7.56
N HIS A 220 -12.11 -8.64 7.90
CA HIS A 220 -12.45 -8.99 9.29
C HIS A 220 -12.62 -7.74 10.15
N ALA A 221 -13.28 -6.72 9.61
CA ALA A 221 -13.50 -5.44 10.24
C ALA A 221 -14.32 -5.62 11.53
N ARG A 222 -13.82 -5.05 12.63
CA ARG A 222 -14.56 -4.91 13.89
C ARG A 222 -14.97 -3.47 14.13
N VAL A 223 -14.18 -2.53 13.62
CA VAL A 223 -14.48 -1.11 13.61
C VAL A 223 -14.27 -0.58 12.20
N VAL A 224 -15.16 0.29 11.74
CA VAL A 224 -14.99 1.02 10.48
C VAL A 224 -15.09 2.51 10.78
N VAL A 225 -14.06 3.27 10.41
CA VAL A 225 -13.98 4.72 10.61
C VAL A 225 -14.12 5.41 9.25
N VAL A 226 -15.14 6.24 9.09
CA VAL A 226 -15.43 6.96 7.84
C VAL A 226 -15.74 8.44 8.10
N GLY A 227 -15.63 9.27 7.07
CA GLY A 227 -16.13 10.64 7.11
C GLY A 227 -17.66 10.70 7.05
N SER A 228 -18.21 11.85 7.47
CA SER A 228 -19.64 12.15 7.49
C SER A 228 -20.34 12.03 6.12
N ASP A 229 -19.61 12.28 5.03
CA ASP A 229 -20.10 12.25 3.65
C ASP A 229 -19.79 10.95 2.91
N PHE A 230 -19.36 9.90 3.61
CA PHE A 230 -18.98 8.64 3.00
C PHE A 230 -20.16 7.98 2.25
N LYS A 231 -19.89 7.57 1.01
CA LYS A 231 -20.81 6.83 0.15
C LYS A 231 -20.13 5.60 -0.42
N PHE A 232 -20.90 4.53 -0.61
CA PHE A 232 -20.40 3.25 -1.12
C PHE A 232 -21.51 2.46 -1.80
N GLY A 233 -21.14 1.32 -2.39
CA GLY A 233 -22.05 0.47 -3.17
C GLY A 233 -22.39 1.07 -4.54
N HIS A 234 -23.11 0.29 -5.33
CA HIS A 234 -23.49 0.61 -6.69
C HIS A 234 -24.24 1.94 -6.75
N ASN A 235 -23.80 2.82 -7.65
CA ASN A 235 -24.29 4.19 -7.80
C ASN A 235 -24.25 5.02 -6.50
N ALA A 236 -23.30 4.75 -5.61
CA ALA A 236 -23.16 5.45 -4.33
C ALA A 236 -24.45 5.41 -3.46
N SER A 237 -25.21 4.32 -3.58
CA SER A 237 -26.52 4.12 -2.92
C SER A 237 -26.42 3.92 -1.40
N GLY A 238 -25.28 3.44 -0.90
CA GLY A 238 -25.02 3.28 0.53
C GLY A 238 -24.56 4.58 1.18
N THR A 239 -25.11 4.89 2.36
CA THR A 239 -24.72 6.04 3.20
C THR A 239 -24.11 5.58 4.52
N VAL A 240 -23.66 6.53 5.35
CA VAL A 240 -23.20 6.22 6.71
C VAL A 240 -24.30 5.55 7.55
N GLU A 241 -25.56 5.93 7.35
CA GLU A 241 -26.72 5.30 8.00
C GLU A 241 -26.90 3.86 7.52
N THR A 242 -26.81 3.61 6.21
CA THR A 242 -26.81 2.26 5.64
C THR A 242 -25.68 1.42 6.25
N LEU A 243 -24.47 1.99 6.34
CA LEU A 243 -23.29 1.32 6.90
C LEU A 243 -23.49 0.99 8.38
N ARG A 244 -24.08 1.89 9.17
CA ARG A 244 -24.44 1.65 10.57
C ARG A 244 -25.45 0.52 10.72
N ALA A 245 -26.52 0.52 9.92
CA ALA A 245 -27.54 -0.52 9.96
C ALA A 245 -26.96 -1.90 9.60
N LEU A 246 -26.21 -1.98 8.49
CA LEU A 246 -25.56 -3.22 8.06
C LEU A 246 -24.50 -3.69 9.06
N GLY A 247 -23.69 -2.76 9.58
CA GLY A 247 -22.65 -3.02 10.56
C GLY A 247 -23.21 -3.58 11.87
N ALA A 248 -24.31 -3.02 12.38
CA ALA A 248 -24.98 -3.51 13.60
C ALA A 248 -25.41 -4.98 13.48
N GLN A 249 -25.94 -5.39 12.32
CA GLN A 249 -26.34 -6.77 12.05
C GLN A 249 -25.13 -7.73 11.99
N ARG A 250 -23.93 -7.22 11.73
CA ARG A 250 -22.71 -8.00 11.45
C ARG A 250 -21.65 -7.89 12.55
N GLY A 251 -21.96 -7.18 13.64
CA GLY A 251 -21.02 -6.96 14.75
C GLY A 251 -19.86 -6.02 14.42
N VAL A 252 -20.08 -5.09 13.48
CA VAL A 252 -19.12 -4.07 13.06
C VAL A 252 -19.52 -2.71 13.64
N ARG A 253 -18.66 -2.12 14.47
CA ARG A 253 -18.85 -0.79 15.05
C ARG A 253 -18.49 0.28 14.03
N ILE A 254 -19.39 1.23 13.78
CA ILE A 254 -19.14 2.33 12.84
C ILE A 254 -18.82 3.60 13.62
N VAL A 255 -17.69 4.21 13.31
CA VAL A 255 -17.23 5.50 13.85
C VAL A 255 -17.25 6.52 12.72
N VAL A 256 -17.76 7.71 13.01
CA VAL A 256 -17.83 8.81 12.05
C VAL A 256 -16.94 9.91 12.57
N ALA A 257 -15.85 10.16 11.84
CA ALA A 257 -14.90 11.20 12.22
C ALA A 257 -15.49 12.59 11.96
N GLU A 258 -15.09 13.55 12.78
CA GLU A 258 -15.47 14.95 12.62
C GLU A 258 -14.74 15.58 11.43
N ASP A 259 -15.41 16.52 10.78
CA ASP A 259 -14.84 17.25 9.66
C ASP A 259 -13.81 18.27 10.14
N VAL A 260 -12.62 18.23 9.54
CA VAL A 260 -11.57 19.23 9.80
C VAL A 260 -11.85 20.50 8.99
N LEU A 261 -11.87 21.64 9.68
CA LEU A 261 -12.13 22.95 9.09
C LEU A 261 -10.85 23.79 9.01
N VAL A 262 -10.70 24.51 7.92
CA VAL A 262 -9.69 25.57 7.72
C VAL A 262 -10.45 26.81 7.26
N ASP A 263 -10.24 27.96 7.89
CA ASP A 263 -10.99 29.19 7.62
C ASP A 263 -12.52 28.97 7.59
N SER A 264 -13.03 28.16 8.52
CA SER A 264 -14.46 27.78 8.61
C SER A 264 -15.02 26.98 7.41
N ARG A 265 -14.19 26.54 6.48
CA ARG A 265 -14.56 25.65 5.37
C ARG A 265 -13.98 24.25 5.58
N ARG A 266 -14.78 23.22 5.28
CA ARG A 266 -14.35 21.83 5.34
C ARG A 266 -13.22 21.56 4.34
N VAL A 267 -12.14 20.94 4.83
CA VAL A 267 -11.02 20.53 3.97
C VAL A 267 -11.45 19.38 3.06
N SER A 268 -11.17 19.50 1.76
CA SER A 268 -11.51 18.47 0.77
C SER A 268 -10.49 18.44 -0.37
N SER A 269 -10.42 17.30 -1.06
CA SER A 269 -9.63 17.16 -2.29
C SER A 269 -10.04 18.18 -3.37
N THR A 270 -11.32 18.53 -3.46
CA THR A 270 -11.80 19.54 -4.42
C THR A 270 -11.20 20.90 -4.13
N TRP A 271 -11.24 21.35 -2.87
CA TRP A 271 -10.69 22.65 -2.49
C TRP A 271 -9.18 22.73 -2.69
N ILE A 272 -8.46 21.62 -2.49
CA ILE A 272 -7.02 21.56 -2.79
C ILE A 272 -6.77 21.74 -4.28
N ARG A 273 -7.56 21.12 -5.15
CA ARG A 273 -7.42 21.32 -6.61
C ARG A 273 -7.72 22.77 -6.98
N GLU A 274 -8.80 23.36 -6.45
CA GLU A 274 -9.12 24.78 -6.65
C GLU A 274 -7.92 25.69 -6.27
N ALA A 275 -7.29 25.44 -5.12
CA ALA A 275 -6.12 26.20 -4.68
C ALA A 275 -4.92 26.03 -5.62
N LEU A 276 -4.63 24.80 -6.05
CA LEU A 276 -3.53 24.51 -6.97
C LEU A 276 -3.78 25.07 -8.39
N GLU A 277 -5.02 25.04 -8.87
CA GLU A 277 -5.48 25.64 -10.13
C GLU A 277 -5.37 27.16 -10.11
N ALA A 278 -5.60 27.80 -8.96
CA ALA A 278 -5.35 29.22 -8.75
C ALA A 278 -3.85 29.55 -8.56
N GLY A 279 -3.01 28.54 -8.30
CA GLY A 279 -1.60 28.69 -7.98
C GLY A 279 -1.35 29.17 -6.55
N ASP A 280 -2.33 29.05 -5.66
CA ASP A 280 -2.22 29.35 -4.23
C ASP A 280 -1.61 28.16 -3.49
N ILE A 281 -0.27 28.12 -3.52
CA ILE A 281 0.52 27.05 -2.90
C ILE A 281 0.41 27.08 -1.38
N GLU A 282 0.26 28.25 -0.78
CA GLU A 282 0.22 28.42 0.67
C GLU A 282 -1.09 27.88 1.25
N LEU A 283 -2.21 28.18 0.61
CA LEU A 283 -3.49 27.56 0.95
C LEU A 283 -3.44 26.06 0.73
N ALA A 284 -2.94 25.59 -0.43
CA ALA A 284 -2.82 24.16 -0.69
C ALA A 284 -1.97 23.45 0.38
N ALA A 285 -0.86 24.06 0.82
CA ALA A 285 0.00 23.52 1.86
C ALA A 285 -0.70 23.42 3.21
N ARG A 286 -1.46 24.45 3.61
CA ARG A 286 -2.29 24.44 4.82
C ARG A 286 -3.33 23.32 4.80
N LEU A 287 -4.03 23.15 3.68
CA LEU A 287 -5.05 22.11 3.52
C LEU A 287 -4.44 20.69 3.51
N LEU A 288 -3.26 20.53 2.91
CA LEU A 288 -2.54 19.25 2.85
C LEU A 288 -1.81 18.91 4.17
N GLY A 289 -1.49 19.92 4.98
CA GLY A 289 -0.57 19.82 6.12
C GLY A 289 0.90 19.62 5.68
N ALA A 290 1.18 19.83 4.40
CA ALA A 290 2.50 19.67 3.78
C ALA A 290 2.51 20.38 2.42
N PHE A 291 3.68 20.76 1.93
CA PHE A 291 3.81 21.39 0.62
C PHE A 291 3.41 20.44 -0.53
N PRO A 292 2.73 20.92 -1.58
CA PRO A 292 2.39 20.13 -2.76
C PRO A 292 3.64 19.61 -3.48
N VAL A 293 3.58 18.37 -3.98
CA VAL A 293 4.71 17.71 -4.66
C VAL A 293 4.28 17.16 -6.00
N VAL A 294 5.14 17.37 -7.02
CA VAL A 294 5.07 16.67 -8.31
C VAL A 294 6.27 15.74 -8.44
N LEU A 295 6.03 14.49 -8.83
CA LEU A 295 7.04 13.47 -9.07
C LEU A 295 7.18 13.27 -10.58
N GLY A 296 8.39 13.31 -11.13
CA GLY A 296 8.57 13.06 -12.56
C GLY A 296 9.99 12.63 -12.92
N GLU A 297 10.10 11.89 -14.02
CA GLU A 297 11.39 11.62 -14.65
C GLU A 297 11.87 12.87 -15.40
N VAL A 298 13.15 13.20 -15.27
CA VAL A 298 13.75 14.30 -16.01
C VAL A 298 14.09 13.86 -17.44
N VAL A 299 13.48 14.55 -18.41
CA VAL A 299 13.63 14.29 -19.84
C VAL A 299 14.38 15.42 -20.55
N HIS A 300 14.78 15.17 -21.79
CA HIS A 300 15.40 16.18 -22.64
C HIS A 300 14.36 17.21 -23.10
N GLY A 301 14.48 18.45 -22.60
CA GLY A 301 13.71 19.61 -23.10
C GLY A 301 14.38 20.31 -24.29
N LEU A 302 13.88 21.51 -24.63
CA LEU A 302 14.40 22.33 -25.74
C LEU A 302 15.78 22.97 -25.49
N LYS A 303 16.38 22.74 -24.31
CA LYS A 303 17.71 23.24 -23.89
C LYS A 303 17.92 24.77 -23.97
N ARG A 304 16.86 25.56 -24.19
CA ARG A 304 16.91 27.03 -24.28
C ARG A 304 17.51 27.69 -23.04
N GLY A 305 17.12 27.24 -21.84
CA GLY A 305 17.67 27.78 -20.59
C GLY A 305 19.20 27.64 -20.49
N ARG A 306 19.77 26.55 -21.03
CA ARG A 306 21.23 26.33 -21.02
C ARG A 306 21.98 27.38 -21.83
N GLU A 307 21.43 27.82 -22.96
CA GLU A 307 22.01 28.89 -23.79
C GLU A 307 21.96 30.26 -23.09
N LEU A 308 21.04 30.43 -22.14
CA LEU A 308 20.86 31.63 -21.31
C LEU A 308 21.67 31.60 -20.00
N GLY A 309 22.37 30.49 -19.70
CA GLY A 309 23.09 30.29 -18.43
C GLY A 309 22.28 29.64 -17.31
N PHE A 310 21.05 29.19 -17.60
CA PHE A 310 20.11 28.60 -16.65
C PHE A 310 19.69 27.18 -17.10
N PRO A 311 20.55 26.15 -16.95
CA PRO A 311 20.19 24.78 -17.31
C PRO A 311 18.98 24.29 -16.47
N THR A 312 17.89 23.90 -17.14
CA THR A 312 16.67 23.40 -16.49
C THR A 312 16.49 21.89 -16.65
N ALA A 313 16.06 21.24 -15.57
CA ALA A 313 15.53 19.88 -15.59
C ALA A 313 14.05 19.93 -15.98
N ASN A 314 13.69 19.24 -17.07
CA ASN A 314 12.32 19.21 -17.59
C ASN A 314 11.66 17.92 -17.13
N LEU A 315 10.50 17.99 -16.46
CA LEU A 315 9.74 16.78 -16.14
C LEU A 315 9.04 16.22 -17.37
N GLY A 316 9.01 14.89 -17.50
CA GLY A 316 8.24 14.19 -18.52
C GLY A 316 6.74 14.40 -18.39
N THR A 317 6.00 14.17 -19.49
CA THR A 317 4.53 14.31 -19.54
C THR A 317 3.79 13.30 -18.66
N ASN A 318 4.48 12.26 -18.20
CA ASN A 318 3.98 11.25 -17.26
C ASN A 318 4.21 11.63 -15.78
N ALA A 319 4.54 12.89 -15.49
CA ALA A 319 4.67 13.39 -14.13
C ALA A 319 3.37 13.12 -13.32
N GLN A 320 3.55 12.77 -12.05
CA GLN A 320 2.49 12.40 -11.14
C GLN A 320 2.32 13.45 -10.05
N GLY A 321 1.07 13.64 -9.62
CA GLY A 321 0.67 14.71 -8.71
C GLY A 321 0.11 15.90 -9.48
N PHE A 322 -0.51 16.81 -8.75
CA PHE A 322 -1.20 17.94 -9.37
C PHE A 322 -0.20 19.07 -9.65
N VAL A 323 0.00 19.37 -10.93
CA VAL A 323 0.85 20.49 -11.36
C VAL A 323 0.09 21.80 -11.11
N PRO A 324 0.57 22.71 -10.23
CA PRO A 324 -0.10 23.99 -9.95
C PRO A 324 -0.17 24.89 -11.19
N ALA A 325 -0.95 25.97 -11.15
CA ALA A 325 -1.15 26.96 -12.22
C ALA A 325 0.12 27.42 -12.98
N ASP A 326 -0.06 28.02 -14.16
CA ASP A 326 1.08 28.52 -14.92
C ASP A 326 1.75 29.71 -14.21
N GLY A 327 3.08 29.70 -14.15
CA GLY A 327 3.85 30.70 -13.43
C GLY A 327 5.22 30.23 -13.00
N VAL A 328 5.91 31.08 -12.23
CA VAL A 328 7.22 30.78 -11.63
C VAL A 328 7.07 30.59 -10.12
N TYR A 329 7.74 29.58 -9.59
CA TYR A 329 7.59 29.09 -8.23
C TYR A 329 8.94 28.92 -7.54
N ALA A 330 9.00 29.28 -6.26
CA ALA A 330 10.05 28.83 -5.35
C ALA A 330 9.74 27.40 -4.95
N ALA A 331 10.68 26.50 -5.17
CA ALA A 331 10.51 25.09 -4.90
C ALA A 331 11.79 24.45 -4.38
N TRP A 332 11.62 23.26 -3.81
CA TRP A 332 12.73 22.37 -3.51
C TRP A 332 12.67 21.15 -4.42
N VAL A 333 13.81 20.82 -5.03
CA VAL A 333 13.97 19.61 -5.82
C VAL A 333 14.70 18.55 -4.98
N ARG A 334 14.08 17.39 -4.82
CA ARG A 334 14.66 16.26 -4.10
C ARG A 334 15.15 15.21 -5.09
N VAL A 335 16.42 14.81 -4.91
CA VAL A 335 17.08 13.76 -5.68
C VAL A 335 17.66 12.75 -4.69
N GLY A 336 17.01 11.60 -4.55
CA GLY A 336 17.31 10.66 -3.47
C GLY A 336 17.12 11.30 -2.10
N ALA A 337 18.18 11.31 -1.28
CA ALA A 337 18.15 11.90 0.06
C ALA A 337 18.51 13.40 0.09
N LYS A 338 18.96 13.98 -1.04
CA LYS A 338 19.39 15.39 -1.10
C LYS A 338 18.27 16.28 -1.60
N ARG A 339 18.22 17.52 -1.08
CA ARG A 339 17.25 18.56 -1.43
C ARG A 339 18.03 19.78 -1.93
N TYR A 340 17.58 20.38 -3.04
CA TYR A 340 18.24 21.51 -3.69
C TYR A 340 17.24 22.65 -3.92
N PRO A 341 17.63 23.91 -3.68
CA PRO A 341 16.76 25.05 -3.94
C PRO A 341 16.57 25.20 -5.45
N ALA A 342 15.36 25.53 -5.89
CA ALA A 342 15.03 25.64 -7.30
C ALA A 342 14.03 26.77 -7.58
N SER A 343 14.23 27.40 -8.74
CA SER A 343 13.19 28.20 -9.41
C SER A 343 12.52 27.31 -10.44
N VAL A 344 11.20 27.15 -10.34
CA VAL A 344 10.43 26.24 -11.21
C VAL A 344 9.47 27.05 -12.05
N SER A 345 9.58 26.91 -13.36
CA SER A 345 8.66 27.50 -14.33
C SER A 345 7.66 26.45 -14.81
N ILE A 346 6.38 26.79 -14.78
CA ILE A 346 5.28 25.99 -15.31
C ILE A 346 4.60 26.79 -16.41
N GLY A 347 4.52 26.24 -17.62
CA GLY A 347 3.84 26.90 -18.73
C GLY A 347 3.73 26.03 -19.96
N LEU A 348 3.15 26.59 -21.01
CA LEU A 348 3.05 25.92 -22.31
C LEU A 348 4.36 26.08 -23.08
N ASN A 349 4.87 24.97 -23.59
CA ASN A 349 5.92 25.00 -24.58
C ASN A 349 5.28 24.93 -25.98
N PRO A 350 5.38 25.97 -26.82
CA PRO A 350 4.92 25.86 -28.21
C PRO A 350 5.87 24.93 -28.97
N THR A 351 5.54 23.64 -29.00
CA THR A 351 6.16 22.66 -29.89
C THR A 351 5.62 22.84 -31.32
N PHE A 352 6.49 22.69 -32.33
CA PHE A 352 6.08 22.72 -33.73
C PHE A 352 5.06 21.60 -34.00
N GLY A 353 3.81 21.97 -34.26
CA GLY A 353 2.68 21.08 -34.53
C GLY A 353 1.72 20.97 -33.35
N ASP A 354 0.57 21.63 -33.46
CA ASP A 354 -0.75 21.58 -32.77
C ASP A 354 -0.92 21.07 -31.32
N VAL A 355 0.11 20.66 -30.60
CA VAL A 355 0.02 20.17 -29.22
C VAL A 355 0.84 21.06 -28.30
N THR A 356 0.13 21.85 -27.50
CA THR A 356 0.66 22.69 -26.43
C THR A 356 0.80 21.85 -25.16
N HIS A 357 1.92 21.16 -25.00
CA HIS A 357 2.20 20.45 -23.75
C HIS A 357 2.66 21.41 -22.67
N ARG A 358 2.04 21.26 -21.49
CA ARG A 358 2.44 21.96 -20.27
C ARG A 358 3.74 21.36 -19.74
N SER A 359 4.79 22.16 -19.62
CA SER A 359 6.09 21.75 -19.08
C SER A 359 6.25 22.20 -17.62
N VAL A 360 7.00 21.41 -16.86
CA VAL A 360 7.53 21.78 -15.53
C VAL A 360 9.04 21.80 -15.65
N GLU A 361 9.62 22.99 -15.53
CA GLU A 361 11.05 23.24 -15.76
C GLU A 361 11.70 23.74 -14.48
N ALA A 362 12.57 22.94 -13.87
CA ALA A 362 13.26 23.26 -12.64
C ALA A 362 14.69 23.73 -12.92
N PHE A 363 15.00 24.98 -12.59
CA PHE A 363 16.37 25.49 -12.52
C PHE A 363 16.90 25.31 -11.10
N LEU A 364 17.91 24.45 -10.92
CA LEU A 364 18.56 24.29 -9.63
C LEU A 364 19.48 25.48 -9.35
N ILE A 365 19.28 26.13 -8.21
CA ILE A 365 20.04 27.31 -7.82
C ILE A 365 21.40 26.88 -7.28
N ASP A 366 22.47 27.47 -7.83
CA ASP A 366 23.87 27.25 -7.44
C ASP A 366 24.36 25.79 -7.56
N VAL A 367 23.66 24.97 -8.35
CA VAL A 367 23.94 23.55 -8.50
C VAL A 367 23.91 23.15 -9.98
N ASN A 368 24.97 22.49 -10.43
CA ASN A 368 25.05 21.91 -11.77
C ASN A 368 25.07 20.38 -11.65
N LEU A 369 23.94 19.75 -11.92
CA LEU A 369 23.77 18.30 -11.87
C LEU A 369 23.11 17.82 -13.17
N ASP A 370 23.64 16.75 -13.73
CA ASP A 370 22.93 16.00 -14.77
C ASP A 370 21.89 15.11 -14.10
N LEU A 371 20.61 15.42 -14.37
CA LEU A 371 19.47 14.71 -13.80
C LEU A 371 18.75 13.85 -14.83
N TYR A 372 19.19 13.78 -16.09
CA TYR A 372 18.47 13.04 -17.13
C TYR A 372 18.25 11.57 -16.72
N GLY A 373 17.04 11.06 -16.94
CA GLY A 373 16.63 9.70 -16.58
C GLY A 373 16.40 9.47 -15.08
N HIS A 374 16.63 10.48 -14.23
CA HIS A 374 16.35 10.38 -12.80
C HIS A 374 14.91 10.82 -12.50
N VAL A 375 14.26 10.11 -11.58
CA VAL A 375 13.00 10.55 -10.99
C VAL A 375 13.29 11.53 -9.85
N ILE A 376 12.70 12.72 -9.94
CA ILE A 376 12.85 13.78 -8.94
C ILE A 376 11.49 14.15 -8.34
N GLU A 377 11.51 14.67 -7.11
CA GLU A 377 10.33 15.25 -6.46
C GLU A 377 10.50 16.78 -6.42
N VAL A 378 9.52 17.51 -6.95
CA VAL A 378 9.46 18.98 -6.94
C VAL A 378 8.42 19.42 -5.93
N GLU A 379 8.85 20.00 -4.83
CA GLU A 379 8.02 20.45 -3.71
C GLU A 379 7.84 21.97 -3.76
N PHE A 380 6.62 22.42 -4.04
CA PHE A 380 6.30 23.83 -4.28
C PHE A 380 6.09 24.57 -2.96
N ILE A 381 6.78 25.70 -2.78
CA ILE A 381 6.72 26.50 -1.55
C ILE A 381 5.85 27.74 -1.73
N ARG A 382 6.09 28.52 -2.80
CA ARG A 382 5.35 29.76 -3.07
C ARG A 382 5.37 30.09 -4.56
N ARG A 383 4.27 30.66 -5.06
CA ARG A 383 4.22 31.26 -6.40
C ARG A 383 4.83 32.65 -6.37
N LEU A 384 5.79 32.93 -7.25
CA LEU A 384 6.43 34.25 -7.38
C LEU A 384 5.59 35.15 -8.27
N ARG A 385 5.21 34.63 -9.45
CA ARG A 385 4.48 35.38 -10.47
C ARG A 385 3.79 34.47 -11.48
N GLY A 386 2.89 35.05 -12.27
CA GLY A 386 2.37 34.42 -13.48
C GLY A 386 3.38 34.41 -14.64
N MET A 387 2.95 33.88 -15.78
CA MET A 387 3.75 33.89 -17.00
C MET A 387 3.78 35.28 -17.63
N ILE A 388 4.96 35.70 -18.07
CA ILE A 388 5.22 37.00 -18.71
C ILE A 388 5.89 36.72 -20.05
N ALA A 389 5.45 37.41 -21.10
CA ALA A 389 6.11 37.39 -22.41
C ALA A 389 7.19 38.48 -22.45
N PHE A 390 8.39 38.11 -22.91
CA PHE A 390 9.52 39.04 -23.03
C PHE A 390 9.78 39.39 -24.50
N PRO A 391 9.97 40.67 -24.85
CA PRO A 391 10.22 41.09 -26.23
C PRO A 391 11.65 40.77 -26.72
N GLY A 392 12.56 40.44 -25.81
CA GLY A 392 13.97 40.17 -26.11
C GLY A 392 14.65 39.33 -25.03
N ARG A 393 15.86 38.85 -25.33
CA ARG A 393 16.63 37.92 -24.48
C ARG A 393 17.09 38.58 -23.18
N GLU A 394 17.48 39.84 -23.24
CA GLU A 394 18.06 40.59 -22.12
C GLU A 394 17.05 40.73 -20.97
N GLY A 395 15.81 41.14 -21.28
CA GLY A 395 14.75 41.28 -20.28
C GLY A 395 14.33 39.95 -19.64
N LEU A 396 14.41 38.84 -20.40
CA LEU A 396 14.20 37.51 -19.84
C LEU A 396 15.29 37.15 -18.83
N ILE A 397 16.56 37.38 -19.16
CA ILE A 397 17.69 37.08 -18.27
C ILE A 397 17.61 37.91 -16.98
N GLU A 398 17.29 39.20 -17.09
CA GLU A 398 17.12 40.07 -15.92
C GLU A 398 16.01 39.56 -14.99
N GLN A 399 14.84 39.22 -15.54
CA GLN A 399 13.76 38.63 -14.74
C GLN A 399 14.18 37.31 -14.10
N MET A 400 14.89 36.44 -14.82
CA MET A 400 15.34 35.15 -14.27
C MET A 400 16.31 35.33 -13.10
N HIS A 401 17.19 36.34 -13.15
CA HIS A 401 18.05 36.67 -12.00
C HIS A 401 17.24 37.15 -10.80
N ASP A 402 16.21 37.97 -11.02
CA ASP A 402 15.32 38.43 -9.95
C ASP A 402 14.50 37.28 -9.35
N ASP A 403 13.94 36.41 -10.20
CA ASP A 403 13.21 35.22 -9.77
C ASP A 403 14.09 34.31 -8.89
N VAL A 404 15.38 34.12 -9.26
CA VAL A 404 16.34 33.35 -8.46
C VAL A 404 16.64 34.03 -7.13
N ARG A 405 16.80 35.36 -7.11
CA ARG A 405 17.02 36.13 -5.87
C ARG A 405 15.85 35.96 -4.91
N ILE A 406 14.61 36.17 -5.38
CA ILE A 406 13.39 36.01 -4.58
C ILE A 406 13.23 34.57 -4.11
N CYS A 407 13.51 33.58 -4.98
CA CYS A 407 13.53 32.17 -4.58
C CYS A 407 14.47 31.92 -3.39
N ARG A 408 15.70 32.43 -3.43
CA ARG A 408 16.65 32.26 -2.30
C ARG A 408 16.09 32.83 -1.00
N GLU A 409 15.49 34.02 -1.05
CA GLU A 409 14.91 34.68 0.13
C GLU A 409 13.77 33.82 0.73
N ILE A 410 12.82 33.39 -0.09
CA ILE A 410 11.68 32.56 0.34
C ILE A 410 12.16 31.22 0.93
N LEU A 411 13.07 30.53 0.25
CA LEU A 411 13.52 29.21 0.67
C LEU A 411 14.40 29.27 1.92
N SER A 412 15.17 30.34 2.10
CA SER A 412 15.95 30.57 3.33
C SER A 412 15.06 30.82 4.53
N GLN A 413 14.00 31.63 4.37
CA GLN A 413 13.01 31.85 5.42
C GLN A 413 12.28 30.54 5.79
N GLN A 414 11.90 29.73 4.80
CA GLN A 414 11.26 28.44 5.05
C GLN A 414 12.12 27.50 5.90
N VAL A 415 13.44 27.50 5.69
CA VAL A 415 14.37 26.70 6.50
C VAL A 415 14.52 27.26 7.92
N ALA A 416 14.41 28.58 8.10
CA ALA A 416 14.45 29.19 9.42
C ALA A 416 13.18 28.94 10.25
N ASP A 417 12.03 28.80 9.58
CA ASP A 417 10.73 28.56 10.21
C ASP A 417 10.44 27.08 10.52
N ALA A 418 11.24 26.14 9.99
CA ALA A 418 11.10 24.69 10.12
C ALA A 418 12.00 24.11 11.22
#